data_AF-A0ABD2PRH8-F1
#
_entry.id   AF-A0ABD2PRH8-F1
#
_cell.length_a   1.000
_cell.length_b   1.000
_cell.length_c   1.000
_cell.angle_alpha   90.00
_cell.angle_beta   90.00
_cell.angle_gamma   90.00
#
_symmetry.space_group_name_H-M   'P 1'
#
loop_
_entity.id
_entity.type
_entity.pdbx_description
1 polymer ?
#
loop_
_entity_poly.entity_id
_entity_poly.type
_entity_poly.pdbx_seq_one_letter_code
_entity_poly.pdbx_strand_id
1 'polypeptide(L)'
;MVKSTACELLVHLMRMESNALQQEHLVLIQTVLLTPERMTQFAVDAVTAAGGHVILRVLSQASQNRNQTEALFAPHVVQALETMLRHPKLHENCADTILAMVHTLVFATELMDLGRELLKPMLRTLIDHLKYRLMNLTKNYSKTSQRALSAPEVTRIFRLLTFLADPDCDMIDGALPEEDASSLLEGLCFFLTKATAPSSRNTIGGWKKRKHTGNDGIVVNNDETAAKLKHQLMTRDEAEAELMRLAICLVKCTSNIEGHVRQWARLLSIVESRVCRALLCQLLDEGAARLPSTRFEELVRERFVDNTKARNPFPADSDAALAHDAVYRLMKGESSCKTLLGRALEAANAYDPRRIDQPDVVVQERALTNLTCLTRLFHTSEQCEPRLAEMLHLVAIQQALYSMDKGNLQVRDAALDYLIDIAKVCNAHFKETGSDTLIKRLVLAALWPGILRAIREFSGTFLR
;
A
#
# COMPACT_ATOMS: atom_id res chain seq x y z
N MET A 1 28.11 -37.05 -0.09
CA MET A 1 28.90 -36.29 -1.08
C MET A 1 28.39 -36.51 -2.51
N VAL A 2 28.52 -37.70 -3.11
CA VAL A 2 28.16 -37.95 -4.53
C VAL A 2 26.74 -37.49 -4.91
N LYS A 3 25.73 -37.78 -4.07
CA LYS A 3 24.33 -37.36 -4.31
C LYS A 3 24.15 -35.84 -4.36
N SER A 4 24.87 -35.09 -3.52
CA SER A 4 24.79 -33.62 -3.47
C SER A 4 25.38 -33.01 -4.73
N THR A 5 26.58 -33.47 -5.11
CA THR A 5 27.29 -33.00 -6.30
C THR A 5 26.52 -33.32 -7.59
N ALA A 6 25.90 -34.50 -7.68
CA ALA A 6 25.06 -34.87 -8.83
C ALA A 6 23.84 -33.94 -8.97
N CYS A 7 23.18 -33.60 -7.86
CA CYS A 7 22.05 -32.67 -7.90
C CYS A 7 22.49 -31.22 -8.18
N GLU A 8 23.67 -30.80 -7.74
CA GLU A 8 24.24 -29.48 -8.10
C GLU A 8 24.57 -29.39 -9.59
N LEU A 9 25.14 -30.44 -10.18
CA LEU A 9 25.35 -30.54 -11.62
C LEU A 9 24.02 -30.50 -12.39
N LEU A 10 22.99 -31.18 -11.87
CA LEU A 10 21.64 -31.11 -12.45
C LEU A 10 21.09 -29.68 -12.44
N VAL A 11 21.21 -28.96 -11.32
CA VAL A 11 20.81 -27.54 -11.24
C VAL A 11 21.57 -26.70 -12.27
N HIS A 12 22.88 -26.94 -12.45
CA HIS A 12 23.66 -26.25 -13.47
C HIS A 12 23.19 -26.55 -14.89
N LEU A 13 22.91 -27.82 -15.21
CA LEU A 13 22.38 -28.21 -16.52
C LEU A 13 21.01 -27.57 -16.80
N MET A 14 20.13 -27.57 -15.81
CA MET A 14 18.81 -26.91 -15.90
C MET A 14 18.89 -25.39 -16.08
N ARG A 15 20.01 -24.75 -15.70
CA ARG A 15 20.24 -23.32 -15.89
C ARG A 15 20.83 -22.96 -17.26
N MET A 16 21.72 -23.81 -17.78
CA MET A 16 22.49 -23.50 -18.99
C MET A 16 21.62 -23.54 -20.24
N GLU A 17 20.65 -24.45 -20.32
CA GLU A 17 19.83 -24.65 -21.51
C GLU A 17 18.39 -25.03 -21.12
N SER A 18 17.45 -24.11 -21.31
CA SER A 18 16.01 -24.32 -21.09
C SER A 18 15.42 -25.46 -21.93
N ASN A 19 16.10 -25.88 -23.00
CA ASN A 19 15.71 -26.95 -23.91
C ASN A 19 16.62 -28.21 -23.86
N ALA A 20 17.68 -28.24 -23.03
CA ALA A 20 18.58 -29.41 -22.96
C ALA A 20 17.89 -30.65 -22.41
N LEU A 21 16.95 -30.47 -21.49
CA LEU A 21 16.26 -31.57 -20.84
C LEU A 21 15.04 -31.98 -21.67
N GLN A 22 15.25 -32.99 -22.50
CA GLN A 22 14.17 -33.75 -23.14
C GLN A 22 13.24 -34.40 -22.09
N GLN A 23 12.03 -34.75 -22.51
CA GLN A 23 10.97 -35.28 -21.65
C GLN A 23 11.40 -36.57 -20.92
N GLU A 24 12.20 -37.43 -21.56
CA GLU A 24 12.77 -38.63 -20.95
C GLU A 24 13.65 -38.33 -19.72
N HIS A 25 14.44 -37.25 -19.79
CA HIS A 25 15.27 -36.83 -18.66
C HIS A 25 14.43 -36.32 -17.49
N LEU A 26 13.31 -35.62 -17.77
CA LEU A 26 12.40 -35.13 -16.74
C LEU A 26 11.69 -36.29 -16.03
N VAL A 27 11.29 -37.34 -16.77
CA VAL A 27 10.73 -38.58 -16.19
C VAL A 27 11.75 -39.29 -15.29
N LEU A 28 13.03 -39.33 -15.68
CA LEU A 28 14.08 -39.89 -14.84
C LEU A 28 14.28 -39.09 -13.54
N ILE A 29 14.26 -37.75 -13.62
CA ILE A 29 14.33 -36.91 -12.41
C ILE A 29 13.12 -37.18 -11.51
N GLN A 30 11.92 -37.31 -12.07
CA GLN A 30 10.71 -37.59 -11.31
C GLN A 30 10.79 -38.94 -10.59
N THR A 31 11.19 -39.99 -11.29
CA THR A 31 11.26 -41.36 -10.77
C THR A 31 12.42 -41.61 -9.82
N VAL A 32 13.53 -40.87 -9.95
CA VAL A 32 14.72 -41.05 -9.10
C VAL A 32 14.72 -40.08 -7.92
N LEU A 33 14.37 -38.81 -8.13
CA LEU A 33 14.53 -37.75 -7.12
C LEU A 33 13.22 -37.42 -6.40
N LEU A 34 12.11 -37.37 -7.14
CA LEU A 34 10.83 -36.83 -6.67
C LEU A 34 9.79 -37.93 -6.40
N THR A 35 10.20 -39.11 -5.95
CA THR A 35 9.25 -40.17 -5.55
C THR A 35 8.46 -39.76 -4.30
N PRO A 36 7.19 -40.20 -4.12
CA PRO A 36 6.37 -39.84 -2.96
C PRO A 36 7.06 -40.07 -1.61
N GLU A 37 7.69 -41.23 -1.42
CA GLU A 37 8.42 -41.59 -0.18
C GLU A 37 9.61 -40.66 0.12
N ARG A 38 10.30 -40.20 -0.93
CA ARG A 38 11.39 -39.23 -0.77
C ARG A 38 10.89 -37.84 -0.49
N MET A 39 9.72 -37.46 -1.03
CA MET A 39 9.13 -36.14 -0.81
C MET A 39 8.62 -35.99 0.62
N THR A 40 8.07 -37.05 1.23
CA THR A 40 7.70 -37.04 2.64
C THR A 40 8.93 -36.94 3.55
N GLN A 41 10.00 -37.69 3.26
CA GLN A 41 11.26 -37.58 4.00
C GLN A 41 11.92 -36.21 3.82
N PHE A 42 11.97 -35.70 2.60
CA PHE A 42 12.46 -34.36 2.28
C PHE A 42 11.72 -33.27 3.06
N ALA A 43 10.39 -33.37 3.18
CA ALA A 43 9.59 -32.39 3.92
C ALA A 43 9.97 -32.29 5.40
N VAL A 44 10.58 -33.33 5.97
CA VAL A 44 11.11 -33.34 7.34
C VAL A 44 12.58 -32.88 7.37
N ASP A 45 13.42 -33.45 6.50
CA ASP A 45 14.87 -33.22 6.50
C ASP A 45 15.24 -31.78 6.09
N ALA A 46 14.50 -31.20 5.15
CA ALA A 46 14.79 -29.87 4.60
C ALA A 46 14.45 -28.72 5.56
N VAL A 47 13.64 -28.98 6.59
CA VAL A 47 13.17 -27.97 7.55
C VAL A 47 14.32 -27.30 8.29
N THR A 48 15.35 -28.05 8.67
CA THR A 48 16.49 -27.57 9.47
C THR A 48 17.74 -27.27 8.64
N ALA A 49 17.68 -27.45 7.32
CA ALA A 49 18.81 -27.31 6.42
C ALA A 49 19.16 -25.84 6.14
N ALA A 50 20.05 -25.26 6.96
CA ALA A 50 20.43 -23.84 6.87
C ALA A 50 20.97 -23.40 5.49
N GLY A 51 21.62 -24.30 4.74
CA GLY A 51 22.15 -24.02 3.40
C GLY A 51 21.14 -24.13 2.25
N GLY A 52 19.88 -24.44 2.55
CA GLY A 52 18.88 -24.83 1.56
C GLY A 52 19.08 -26.27 1.10
N HIS A 53 18.02 -27.06 1.09
CA HIS A 53 18.08 -28.46 0.65
C HIS A 53 18.26 -28.56 -0.87
N VAL A 54 19.09 -29.48 -1.36
CA VAL A 54 19.46 -29.53 -2.78
C VAL A 54 18.26 -29.80 -3.70
N ILE A 55 17.32 -30.65 -3.27
CA ILE A 55 16.03 -30.86 -3.98
C ILE A 55 15.27 -29.54 -4.17
N LEU A 56 15.27 -28.67 -3.15
CA LEU A 56 14.60 -27.36 -3.23
C LEU A 56 15.23 -26.47 -4.31
N ARG A 57 16.56 -26.57 -4.52
CA ARG A 57 17.26 -25.84 -5.58
C ARG A 57 16.90 -26.38 -6.97
N VAL A 58 16.73 -27.69 -7.11
CA VAL A 58 16.24 -28.33 -8.36
C VAL A 58 14.83 -27.83 -8.68
N LEU A 59 13.91 -27.88 -7.70
CA LEU A 59 12.55 -27.38 -7.86
C LEU A 59 12.52 -25.87 -8.17
N SER A 60 13.42 -25.10 -7.55
CA SER A 60 13.54 -23.66 -7.81
C SER A 60 14.02 -23.33 -9.21
N GLN A 61 14.76 -24.23 -9.85
CA GLN A 61 15.14 -24.07 -11.25
C GLN A 61 13.99 -24.53 -12.16
N ALA A 62 13.33 -25.64 -11.81
CA ALA A 62 12.17 -26.15 -12.53
C ALA A 62 11.04 -25.12 -12.62
N SER A 63 10.80 -24.36 -11.55
CA SER A 63 9.74 -23.34 -11.48
C SER A 63 9.96 -22.13 -12.41
N GLN A 64 11.06 -22.08 -13.17
CA GLN A 64 11.37 -21.00 -14.11
C GLN A 64 11.01 -21.36 -15.56
N ASN A 65 10.63 -22.61 -15.83
CA ASN A 65 10.35 -23.09 -17.19
C ASN A 65 9.07 -23.94 -17.20
N ARG A 66 8.19 -23.72 -18.18
CA ARG A 66 6.88 -24.39 -18.25
C ARG A 66 6.98 -25.90 -18.35
N ASN A 67 7.81 -26.41 -19.25
CA ASN A 67 7.95 -27.85 -19.48
C ASN A 67 8.49 -28.57 -18.24
N GLN A 68 9.43 -27.94 -17.55
CA GLN A 68 10.01 -28.48 -16.31
C GLN A 68 9.02 -28.41 -15.15
N THR A 69 8.26 -27.31 -15.05
CA THR A 69 7.22 -27.13 -14.03
C THR A 69 6.16 -28.23 -14.17
N GLU A 70 5.63 -28.42 -15.38
CA GLU A 70 4.60 -29.43 -15.67
C GLU A 70 5.06 -30.85 -15.34
N ALA A 71 6.31 -31.19 -15.66
CA ALA A 71 6.84 -32.52 -15.40
C ALA A 71 7.22 -32.77 -13.94
N LEU A 72 7.73 -31.76 -13.22
CA LEU A 72 8.36 -31.93 -11.91
C LEU A 72 7.45 -31.52 -10.73
N PHE A 73 6.48 -30.64 -10.92
CA PHE A 73 5.54 -30.22 -9.86
C PHE A 73 4.32 -31.15 -9.77
N ALA A 74 4.57 -32.44 -9.56
CA ALA A 74 3.52 -33.41 -9.30
C ALA A 74 2.82 -33.16 -7.93
N PRO A 75 1.60 -33.66 -7.71
CA PRO A 75 0.81 -33.36 -6.50
C PRO A 75 1.53 -33.62 -5.18
N HIS A 76 2.29 -34.71 -5.07
CA HIS A 76 3.07 -35.05 -3.87
C HIS A 76 4.26 -34.09 -3.63
N VAL A 77 4.76 -33.43 -4.68
CA VAL A 77 5.79 -32.38 -4.53
C VAL A 77 5.17 -31.13 -3.93
N VAL A 78 4.01 -30.70 -4.44
CA VAL A 78 3.25 -29.57 -3.88
C VAL A 78 2.89 -29.84 -2.42
N GLN A 79 2.40 -31.05 -2.11
CA GLN A 79 2.08 -31.46 -0.74
C GLN A 79 3.29 -31.44 0.20
N ALA A 80 4.48 -31.79 -0.30
CA ALA A 80 5.71 -31.70 0.49
C ALA A 80 6.11 -30.25 0.77
N LEU A 81 6.03 -29.36 -0.23
CA LEU A 81 6.28 -27.92 -0.04
C LEU A 81 5.28 -27.32 0.97
N GLU A 82 4.01 -27.72 0.88
CA GLU A 82 2.98 -27.34 1.84
C GLU A 82 3.33 -27.80 3.25
N THR A 83 3.72 -29.08 3.40
CA THR A 83 4.11 -29.66 4.70
C THR A 83 5.30 -28.93 5.31
N MET A 84 6.27 -28.53 4.49
CA MET A 84 7.40 -27.71 4.93
C MET A 84 6.96 -26.33 5.44
N LEU A 85 6.08 -25.63 4.71
CA LEU A 85 5.59 -24.31 5.11
C LEU A 85 4.81 -24.33 6.42
N ARG A 86 4.12 -25.44 6.75
CA ARG A 86 3.43 -25.61 8.03
C ARG A 86 4.39 -25.81 9.21
N HIS A 87 5.66 -26.12 8.97
CA HIS A 87 6.59 -26.47 10.04
C HIS A 87 7.11 -25.22 10.77
N PRO A 88 6.91 -25.07 12.09
CA PRO A 88 7.24 -23.84 12.83
C PRO A 88 8.74 -23.56 12.93
N LYS A 89 9.59 -24.57 12.74
CA LYS A 89 11.06 -24.45 12.74
C LYS A 89 11.67 -24.39 11.34
N LEU A 90 10.86 -24.10 10.31
CA LEU A 90 11.37 -23.98 8.94
C LEU A 90 12.43 -22.87 8.87
N HIS A 91 13.61 -23.23 8.38
CA HIS A 91 14.70 -22.28 8.19
C HIS A 91 14.33 -21.20 7.14
N GLU A 92 14.70 -19.94 7.40
CA GLU A 92 14.34 -18.78 6.56
C GLU A 92 14.74 -18.97 5.09
N ASN A 93 15.99 -19.34 4.81
CA ASN A 93 16.46 -19.64 3.44
C ASN A 93 15.58 -20.63 2.66
N CYS A 94 15.10 -21.70 3.32
CA CYS A 94 14.20 -22.66 2.69
C CYS A 94 12.85 -22.01 2.41
N ALA A 95 12.29 -21.32 3.40
CA ALA A 95 11.03 -20.63 3.28
C ALA A 95 11.07 -19.55 2.16
N ASP A 96 12.17 -18.80 2.04
CA ASP A 96 12.34 -17.75 1.02
C ASP A 96 12.48 -18.31 -0.37
N THR A 97 13.14 -19.46 -0.52
CA THR A 97 13.22 -20.17 -1.79
C THR A 97 11.85 -20.71 -2.19
N ILE A 98 11.05 -21.24 -1.25
CA ILE A 98 9.66 -21.66 -1.52
C ILE A 98 8.83 -20.46 -1.99
N LEU A 99 8.89 -19.33 -1.26
CA LEU A 99 8.16 -18.13 -1.65
C LEU A 99 8.62 -17.56 -3.00
N ALA A 100 9.90 -17.67 -3.33
CA ALA A 100 10.42 -17.27 -4.64
C ALA A 100 9.85 -18.16 -5.76
N MET A 101 9.78 -19.48 -5.56
CA MET A 101 9.13 -20.40 -6.51
C MET A 101 7.66 -20.05 -6.71
N VAL A 102 6.92 -19.89 -5.60
CA VAL A 102 5.50 -19.51 -5.63
C VAL A 102 5.29 -18.20 -6.38
N HIS A 103 6.13 -17.19 -6.12
CA HIS A 103 6.06 -15.92 -6.83
C HIS A 103 6.26 -16.10 -8.35
N THR A 104 7.24 -16.89 -8.78
CA THR A 104 7.44 -17.16 -10.22
C THR A 104 6.24 -17.87 -10.83
N LEU A 105 5.69 -18.88 -10.15
CA LEU A 105 4.53 -19.65 -10.62
C LEU A 105 3.26 -18.78 -10.75
N VAL A 106 3.08 -17.80 -9.87
CA VAL A 106 1.89 -16.93 -9.86
C VAL A 106 1.98 -15.80 -10.89
N PHE A 107 3.17 -15.22 -11.09
CA PHE A 107 3.33 -13.96 -11.83
C PHE A 107 4.09 -14.06 -13.15
N ALA A 108 4.81 -15.14 -13.45
CA ALA A 108 5.48 -15.29 -14.74
C ALA A 108 4.45 -15.59 -15.83
N THR A 109 4.42 -14.78 -16.88
CA THR A 109 3.42 -14.82 -17.96
C THR A 109 3.29 -16.20 -18.62
N GLU A 110 4.41 -16.91 -18.78
CA GLU A 110 4.45 -18.24 -19.41
C GLU A 110 3.95 -19.37 -18.49
N LEU A 111 3.91 -19.13 -17.17
CA LEU A 111 3.63 -20.13 -16.15
C LEU A 111 2.30 -19.91 -15.44
N MET A 112 1.76 -18.69 -15.48
CA MET A 112 0.67 -18.22 -14.64
C MET A 112 -0.51 -19.19 -14.55
N ASP A 113 -1.04 -19.68 -15.68
CA ASP A 113 -2.20 -20.58 -15.68
C ASP A 113 -1.87 -21.92 -14.99
N LEU A 114 -0.76 -22.55 -15.38
CA LEU A 114 -0.31 -23.81 -14.81
C LEU A 114 0.05 -23.66 -13.33
N GLY A 115 0.81 -22.62 -12.99
CA GLY A 115 1.30 -22.34 -11.65
C GLY A 115 0.16 -22.07 -10.67
N ARG A 116 -0.85 -21.28 -11.07
CA ARG A 116 -2.03 -21.03 -10.24
C ARG A 116 -2.81 -22.32 -9.98
N GLU A 117 -3.08 -23.14 -10.99
CA GLU A 117 -3.74 -24.44 -10.80
C GLU A 117 -2.97 -25.37 -9.84
N LEU A 118 -1.65 -25.47 -10.00
CA LEU A 118 -0.79 -26.28 -9.13
C LEU A 118 -0.80 -25.81 -7.67
N LEU A 119 -0.95 -24.50 -7.45
CA LEU A 119 -0.88 -23.90 -6.12
C LEU A 119 -2.21 -23.93 -5.36
N LYS A 120 -3.35 -24.22 -6.02
CA LYS A 120 -4.69 -24.28 -5.38
C LYS A 120 -4.71 -25.06 -4.06
N PRO A 121 -4.12 -26.27 -3.96
CA PRO A 121 -4.17 -27.04 -2.72
C PRO A 121 -3.40 -26.39 -1.55
N MET A 122 -2.38 -25.56 -1.85
CA MET A 122 -1.49 -24.97 -0.85
C MET A 122 -1.92 -23.56 -0.41
N LEU A 123 -2.94 -22.96 -1.02
CA LEU A 123 -3.29 -21.54 -0.80
C LEU A 123 -3.53 -21.20 0.67
N ARG A 124 -4.28 -22.03 1.40
CA ARG A 124 -4.57 -21.76 2.82
C ARG A 124 -3.29 -21.77 3.66
N THR A 125 -2.44 -22.76 3.46
CA THR A 125 -1.13 -22.85 4.12
C THR A 125 -0.24 -21.66 3.78
N LEU A 126 -0.27 -21.20 2.52
CA LEU A 126 0.50 -20.05 2.06
C LEU A 126 0.02 -18.77 2.77
N ILE A 127 -1.29 -18.56 2.87
CA ILE A 127 -1.88 -17.42 3.61
C ILE A 127 -1.42 -17.43 5.07
N ASP A 128 -1.57 -18.56 5.77
CA ASP A 128 -1.21 -18.68 7.19
C ASP A 128 0.28 -18.38 7.41
N HIS A 129 1.15 -18.90 6.52
CA HIS A 129 2.60 -18.65 6.60
C HIS A 129 2.96 -17.18 6.31
N LEU A 130 2.39 -16.58 5.26
CA LEU A 130 2.62 -15.18 4.91
C LEU A 130 2.12 -14.23 6.02
N LYS A 131 0.96 -14.53 6.62
CA LYS A 131 0.43 -13.82 7.79
C LYS A 131 1.38 -13.91 8.98
N TYR A 132 1.84 -15.11 9.32
CA TYR A 132 2.79 -15.33 10.41
C TYR A 132 4.08 -14.53 10.20
N ARG A 133 4.66 -14.60 9.00
CA ARG A 133 5.87 -13.82 8.62
C ARG A 133 5.64 -12.33 8.78
N LEU A 134 4.53 -11.80 8.23
CA LEU A 134 4.21 -10.38 8.32
C LEU A 134 4.05 -9.93 9.77
N MET A 135 3.33 -10.69 10.60
CA MET A 135 3.15 -10.38 12.02
C MET A 135 4.44 -10.47 12.84
N ASN A 136 5.38 -11.31 12.45
CA ASN A 136 6.71 -11.33 13.07
C ASN A 136 7.55 -10.12 12.65
N LEU A 137 7.47 -9.73 11.37
CA LEU A 137 8.13 -8.53 10.87
C LEU A 137 7.62 -7.26 11.57
N THR A 138 6.32 -7.15 11.87
CA THR A 138 5.77 -6.02 12.62
C THR A 138 6.29 -5.98 14.05
N LYS A 139 6.31 -7.13 14.75
CA LYS A 139 6.78 -7.25 16.15
C LYS A 139 8.28 -6.94 16.28
N ASN A 140 9.09 -7.37 15.32
CA ASN A 140 10.55 -7.24 15.36
C ASN A 140 11.07 -5.96 14.70
N TYR A 141 10.19 -5.01 14.39
CA TYR A 141 10.56 -3.77 13.71
C TYR A 141 11.36 -2.83 14.64
N SER A 142 12.69 -2.92 14.56
CA SER A 142 13.64 -2.05 15.23
C SER A 142 14.16 -0.97 14.25
N LYS A 143 14.96 0.00 14.70
CA LYS A 143 15.48 1.09 13.83
C LYS A 143 16.37 0.61 12.68
N THR A 144 16.95 -0.59 12.79
CA THR A 144 17.66 -1.30 11.71
C THR A 144 16.72 -1.86 10.63
N SER A 145 15.40 -1.92 10.89
CA SER A 145 14.36 -2.52 10.05
C SER A 145 13.78 -1.58 8.99
N GLN A 146 14.15 -0.30 8.93
CA GLN A 146 13.81 0.55 7.78
C GLN A 146 14.43 0.01 6.47
N ARG A 147 15.58 -0.67 6.56
CA ARG A 147 16.18 -1.42 5.43
C ARG A 147 15.42 -2.71 5.10
N ALA A 148 14.69 -3.26 6.06
CA ALA A 148 13.91 -4.49 5.85
C ALA A 148 12.71 -4.25 4.93
N LEU A 149 12.12 -3.05 4.94
CA LEU A 149 11.05 -2.70 4.00
C LEU A 149 11.51 -2.69 2.54
N SER A 150 12.74 -2.24 2.28
CA SER A 150 13.35 -2.30 0.94
C SER A 150 13.91 -3.69 0.58
N ALA A 151 13.75 -4.70 1.44
CA ALA A 151 14.22 -6.04 1.12
C ALA A 151 13.30 -6.68 0.05
N PRO A 152 13.88 -7.38 -0.95
CA PRO A 152 13.10 -8.02 -2.01
C PRO A 152 12.14 -9.08 -1.45
N GLU A 153 12.48 -9.69 -0.32
CA GLU A 153 11.64 -10.67 0.39
C GLU A 153 10.33 -10.04 0.89
N VAL A 154 10.40 -8.84 1.47
CA VAL A 154 9.22 -8.15 2.00
C VAL A 154 8.31 -7.69 0.86
N THR A 155 8.90 -7.16 -0.22
CA THR A 155 8.15 -6.79 -1.44
C THR A 155 7.44 -8.01 -2.04
N ARG A 156 8.10 -9.17 -2.05
CA ARG A 156 7.52 -10.44 -2.51
C ARG A 156 6.33 -10.87 -1.64
N ILE A 157 6.45 -10.75 -0.32
CA ILE A 157 5.35 -11.05 0.62
C ILE A 157 4.15 -10.14 0.32
N PHE A 158 4.38 -8.84 0.12
CA PHE A 158 3.29 -7.90 -0.21
C PHE A 158 2.60 -8.26 -1.53
N ARG A 159 3.36 -8.55 -2.59
CA ARG A 159 2.81 -8.95 -3.89
C ARG A 159 1.97 -10.23 -3.79
N LEU A 160 2.51 -11.26 -3.14
CA LEU A 160 1.80 -12.53 -2.97
C LEU A 160 0.51 -12.34 -2.16
N LEU A 161 0.56 -11.61 -1.04
CA LEU A 161 -0.64 -11.31 -0.26
C LEU A 161 -1.64 -10.46 -1.04
N THR A 162 -1.17 -9.54 -1.89
CA THR A 162 -2.05 -8.71 -2.73
C THR A 162 -2.84 -9.58 -3.70
N PHE A 163 -2.14 -10.51 -4.37
CA PHE A 163 -2.77 -11.49 -5.26
C PHE A 163 -3.79 -12.39 -4.52
N LEU A 164 -3.47 -12.83 -3.30
CA LEU A 164 -4.36 -13.69 -2.50
C LEU A 164 -5.54 -12.92 -1.87
N ALA A 165 -5.42 -11.61 -1.71
CA ALA A 165 -6.46 -10.74 -1.19
C ALA A 165 -7.35 -10.13 -2.28
N ASP A 166 -7.03 -10.36 -3.56
CA ASP A 166 -7.79 -9.84 -4.69
C ASP A 166 -9.15 -10.57 -4.78
N PRO A 167 -10.30 -9.87 -4.63
CA PRO A 167 -11.61 -10.49 -4.70
C PRO A 167 -11.94 -11.05 -6.10
N ASP A 168 -11.29 -10.54 -7.15
CA ASP A 168 -11.47 -11.01 -8.53
C ASP A 168 -10.51 -12.15 -8.90
N CYS A 169 -9.80 -12.71 -7.92
CA CYS A 169 -8.90 -13.83 -8.15
C CYS A 169 -9.69 -15.09 -8.51
N ASP A 170 -9.46 -15.64 -9.71
CA ASP A 170 -10.07 -16.88 -10.24
C ASP A 170 -9.88 -18.13 -9.34
N MET A 171 -9.11 -17.99 -8.25
CA MET A 171 -8.80 -19.01 -7.26
C MET A 171 -9.79 -18.96 -6.07
N ILE A 172 -11.09 -18.97 -6.39
CA ILE A 172 -12.23 -18.61 -5.51
C ILE A 172 -12.26 -19.39 -4.18
N ASP A 173 -11.73 -20.62 -4.12
CA ASP A 173 -11.69 -21.42 -2.88
C ASP A 173 -10.56 -21.05 -1.89
N GLY A 174 -9.70 -20.10 -2.26
CA GLY A 174 -8.54 -19.67 -1.46
C GLY A 174 -8.60 -18.21 -0.97
N ALA A 175 -9.76 -17.54 -1.07
CA ALA A 175 -9.89 -16.15 -0.67
C ALA A 175 -9.51 -15.94 0.82
N LEU A 176 -8.79 -14.86 1.08
CA LEU A 176 -8.40 -14.46 2.43
C LEU A 176 -9.66 -14.19 3.29
N PRO A 177 -9.85 -14.88 4.44
CA PRO A 177 -10.99 -14.63 5.32
C PRO A 177 -11.01 -13.18 5.85
N GLU A 178 -12.20 -12.65 6.11
CA GLU A 178 -12.37 -11.26 6.58
C GLU A 178 -11.63 -10.96 7.89
N GLU A 179 -11.59 -11.94 8.81
CA GLU A 179 -10.84 -11.85 10.08
C GLU A 179 -9.33 -11.77 9.85
N ASP A 180 -8.82 -12.57 8.92
CA ASP A 180 -7.41 -12.56 8.52
C ASP A 180 -7.04 -11.22 7.86
N ALA A 181 -7.93 -10.70 7.01
CA ALA A 181 -7.75 -9.42 6.35
C ALA A 181 -7.69 -8.24 7.33
N SER A 182 -8.54 -8.25 8.36
CA SER A 182 -8.55 -7.23 9.41
C SER A 182 -7.26 -7.25 10.25
N SER A 183 -6.81 -8.45 10.66
CA SER A 183 -5.55 -8.62 11.40
C SER A 183 -4.32 -8.19 10.57
N LEU A 184 -4.32 -8.50 9.26
CA LEU A 184 -3.27 -8.05 8.35
C LEU A 184 -3.25 -6.53 8.21
N LEU A 185 -4.42 -5.88 8.04
CA LEU A 185 -4.51 -4.41 7.96
C LEU A 185 -3.95 -3.71 9.21
N GLU A 186 -4.25 -4.21 10.40
CA GLU A 186 -3.68 -3.68 11.65
C GLU A 186 -2.15 -3.72 11.65
N GLY A 187 -1.57 -4.84 11.22
CA GLY A 187 -0.11 -4.98 11.09
C GLY A 187 0.49 -4.08 10.00
N LEU A 188 -0.20 -3.90 8.86
CA LEU A 188 0.27 -3.05 7.76
C LEU A 188 0.21 -1.56 8.10
N CYS A 189 -0.77 -1.14 8.90
CA CYS A 189 -0.87 0.22 9.43
C CYS A 189 0.38 0.63 10.22
N PHE A 190 0.99 -0.31 10.94
CA PHE A 190 2.25 -0.08 11.63
C PHE A 190 3.41 0.20 10.65
N PHE A 191 3.52 -0.58 9.57
CA PHE A 191 4.54 -0.33 8.53
C PHE A 191 4.31 0.99 7.82
N LEU A 192 3.07 1.27 7.39
CA LEU A 192 2.72 2.51 6.71
C LEU A 192 3.06 3.75 7.55
N THR A 193 2.79 3.73 8.85
CA THR A 193 3.11 4.85 9.76
C THR A 193 4.59 4.97 10.13
N LYS A 194 5.36 3.87 10.11
CA LYS A 194 6.79 3.86 10.47
C LYS A 194 7.74 3.97 9.28
N ALA A 195 7.31 3.54 8.10
CA ALA A 195 8.04 3.69 6.84
C ALA A 195 8.07 5.16 6.42
N THR A 196 6.90 5.80 6.47
CA THR A 196 6.70 7.18 6.02
C THR A 196 7.20 8.21 7.03
N ALA A 197 7.29 7.88 8.32
CA ALA A 197 7.83 8.80 9.33
C ALA A 197 9.17 9.38 8.84
N PRO A 198 9.28 10.72 8.68
CA PRO A 198 10.53 11.33 8.28
C PRO A 198 11.58 10.88 9.27
N SER A 199 12.59 10.15 8.79
CA SER A 199 13.80 9.97 9.57
C SER A 199 14.31 11.39 9.82
N SER A 200 14.10 11.91 11.02
CA SER A 200 14.33 13.33 11.38
C SER A 200 15.82 13.70 11.38
N ARG A 201 16.62 13.07 10.51
CA ARG A 201 18.06 13.25 10.39
C ARG A 201 18.54 13.50 8.97
N ASN A 202 17.79 13.21 7.91
CA ASN A 202 18.37 13.23 6.55
C ASN A 202 17.76 14.20 5.54
N THR A 203 16.67 14.92 5.83
CA THR A 203 16.22 16.05 5.00
C THR A 203 16.80 17.35 5.55
N ILE A 204 18.12 17.51 5.43
CA ILE A 204 18.76 18.81 5.59
C ILE A 204 19.46 19.11 4.27
N GLY A 205 18.87 20.02 3.50
CA GLY A 205 19.59 20.76 2.48
C GLY A 205 20.84 21.37 3.09
N GLY A 206 22.00 21.00 2.55
CA GLY A 206 23.27 21.45 3.11
C GLY A 206 24.43 20.63 2.58
N TRP A 207 24.94 21.03 1.42
CA TRP A 207 26.35 20.86 1.07
C TRP A 207 27.22 21.44 2.20
N LYS A 208 27.51 20.65 3.24
CA LYS A 208 28.59 20.93 4.17
C LYS A 208 29.33 19.63 4.45
N LYS A 209 30.57 19.58 3.96
CA LYS A 209 31.64 18.67 4.35
C LYS A 209 31.51 18.29 5.84
N ARG A 210 31.09 17.05 6.13
CA ARG A 210 31.22 16.48 7.47
C ARG A 210 32.37 15.49 7.46
N LYS A 211 33.40 15.84 8.24
CA LYS A 211 34.48 14.94 8.63
C LYS A 211 33.90 13.70 9.30
N HIS A 212 34.50 12.57 8.97
CA HIS A 212 34.35 11.23 9.52
C HIS A 212 33.94 11.15 11.00
N THR A 213 32.92 10.35 11.30
CA THR A 213 33.04 9.07 12.06
C THR A 213 31.64 8.56 12.41
N GLY A 214 31.29 7.38 11.90
CA GLY A 214 30.01 6.71 12.17
C GLY A 214 29.33 6.24 10.88
N ASN A 215 29.45 4.94 10.60
CA ASN A 215 28.90 4.22 9.45
C ASN A 215 27.44 4.59 9.12
N ASP A 216 27.13 4.58 7.82
CA ASP A 216 25.79 4.40 7.25
C ASP A 216 24.93 5.63 6.89
N GLY A 217 25.58 6.73 6.49
CA GLY A 217 25.02 7.59 5.44
C GLY A 217 25.78 7.31 4.14
N ILE A 218 25.11 6.85 3.07
CA ILE A 218 25.75 6.78 1.75
C ILE A 218 26.10 8.22 1.36
N VAL A 219 27.38 8.55 1.49
CA VAL A 219 27.87 9.86 1.06
C VAL A 219 27.96 9.79 -0.45
N VAL A 220 27.09 10.53 -1.13
CA VAL A 220 27.09 10.64 -2.60
C VAL A 220 28.33 11.44 -2.99
N ASN A 221 29.40 10.72 -3.27
CA ASN A 221 30.72 11.29 -3.57
C ASN A 221 31.15 10.99 -5.01
N ASN A 222 30.40 10.15 -5.72
CA ASN A 222 30.64 9.74 -7.09
C ASN A 222 29.35 9.18 -7.73
N ASP A 223 29.37 8.98 -9.05
CA ASP A 223 28.21 8.48 -9.81
C ASP A 223 27.77 7.09 -9.37
N GLU A 224 28.68 6.24 -8.89
CA GLU A 224 28.35 4.92 -8.35
C GLU A 224 27.57 4.98 -7.03
N THR A 225 27.94 5.89 -6.12
CA THR A 225 27.21 6.09 -4.86
C THR A 225 25.88 6.80 -5.09
N ALA A 226 25.80 7.68 -6.09
CA ALA A 226 24.55 8.26 -6.57
C ALA A 226 23.62 7.19 -7.17
N ALA A 227 24.14 6.31 -8.02
CA ALA A 227 23.39 5.21 -8.62
C ALA A 227 22.90 4.21 -7.56
N LYS A 228 23.74 3.86 -6.59
CA LYS A 228 23.36 2.99 -5.44
C LYS A 228 22.28 3.63 -4.58
N LEU A 229 22.38 4.92 -4.28
CA LEU A 229 21.34 5.63 -3.53
C LEU A 229 20.03 5.70 -4.32
N LYS A 230 20.10 6.01 -5.62
CA LYS A 230 18.92 6.03 -6.51
C LYS A 230 18.22 4.67 -6.57
N HIS A 231 18.98 3.59 -6.71
CA HIS A 231 18.45 2.23 -6.68
C HIS A 231 17.78 1.91 -5.34
N GLN A 232 18.37 2.30 -4.20
CA GLN A 232 17.77 2.09 -2.89
C GLN A 232 16.43 2.85 -2.72
N LEU A 233 16.37 4.09 -3.21
CA LEU A 233 15.14 4.88 -3.19
C LEU A 233 14.06 4.24 -4.09
N MET A 234 14.43 3.78 -5.29
CA MET A 234 13.51 3.08 -6.20
C MET A 234 12.94 1.80 -5.56
N THR A 235 13.79 0.95 -4.97
CA THR A 235 13.34 -0.27 -4.30
C THR A 235 12.43 -0.01 -3.10
N ARG A 236 12.61 1.15 -2.45
CA ARG A 236 11.78 1.55 -1.32
C ARG A 236 10.41 2.03 -1.80
N ASP A 237 10.37 2.88 -2.83
CA ASP A 237 9.12 3.35 -3.43
C ASP A 237 8.30 2.18 -4.00
N GLU A 238 8.96 1.19 -4.60
CA GLU A 238 8.31 -0.05 -5.04
C GLU A 238 7.70 -0.83 -3.87
N ALA A 239 8.45 -1.03 -2.78
CA ALA A 239 7.94 -1.72 -1.61
C ALA A 239 6.79 -0.98 -0.92
N GLU A 240 6.85 0.35 -0.85
CA GLU A 240 5.77 1.20 -0.34
C GLU A 240 4.54 1.14 -1.25
N ALA A 241 4.72 1.11 -2.57
CA ALA A 241 3.62 0.95 -3.52
C ALA A 241 2.94 -0.42 -3.39
N GLU A 242 3.70 -1.51 -3.28
CA GLU A 242 3.12 -2.85 -3.06
C GLU A 242 2.42 -2.96 -1.71
N LEU A 243 2.96 -2.32 -0.67
CA LEU A 243 2.31 -2.21 0.63
C LEU A 243 0.95 -1.50 0.54
N MET A 244 0.86 -0.41 -0.24
CA MET A 244 -0.40 0.30 -0.45
C MET A 244 -1.39 -0.50 -1.31
N ARG A 245 -0.92 -1.21 -2.34
CA ARG A 245 -1.76 -2.12 -3.15
C ARG A 245 -2.35 -3.23 -2.29
N LEU A 246 -1.55 -3.84 -1.43
CA LEU A 246 -2.02 -4.82 -0.46
C LEU A 246 -3.11 -4.22 0.44
N ALA A 247 -2.89 -3.03 0.98
CA ALA A 247 -3.88 -2.36 1.82
C ALA A 247 -5.20 -2.10 1.06
N ILE A 248 -5.14 -1.70 -0.22
CA ILE A 248 -6.32 -1.49 -1.07
C ILE A 248 -7.12 -2.79 -1.21
N CYS A 249 -6.47 -3.90 -1.55
CA CYS A 249 -7.15 -5.19 -1.69
C CYS A 249 -7.76 -5.65 -0.37
N LEU A 250 -7.03 -5.55 0.74
CA LEU A 250 -7.53 -5.93 2.05
C LEU A 250 -8.73 -5.07 2.47
N VAL A 251 -8.70 -3.75 2.18
CA VAL A 251 -9.84 -2.85 2.43
C VAL A 251 -11.10 -3.29 1.70
N LYS A 252 -11.05 -4.11 0.65
CA LYS A 252 -12.27 -4.63 0.02
C LYS A 252 -12.90 -5.78 0.83
N CYS A 253 -12.11 -6.46 1.65
CA CYS A 253 -12.49 -7.70 2.33
C CYS A 253 -12.65 -7.58 3.86
N THR A 254 -12.34 -6.45 4.49
CA THR A 254 -12.41 -6.30 5.97
C THR A 254 -13.75 -5.80 6.48
N SER A 255 -14.04 -5.87 7.79
CA SER A 255 -15.27 -5.31 8.38
C SER A 255 -15.06 -4.01 9.17
N ASN A 256 -13.86 -3.77 9.70
CA ASN A 256 -13.54 -2.59 10.54
C ASN A 256 -12.68 -1.57 9.79
N ILE A 257 -13.32 -0.59 9.13
CA ILE A 257 -12.62 0.34 8.22
C ILE A 257 -12.38 1.71 8.86
N GLU A 258 -13.28 2.13 9.76
CA GLU A 258 -13.27 3.49 10.34
C GLU A 258 -11.99 3.78 11.14
N GLY A 259 -11.48 2.79 11.88
CA GLY A 259 -10.22 2.92 12.64
C GLY A 259 -9.00 3.13 11.74
N HIS A 260 -8.96 2.41 10.62
CA HIS A 260 -7.82 2.41 9.72
C HIS A 260 -7.74 3.64 8.82
N VAL A 261 -8.87 4.11 8.28
CA VAL A 261 -8.88 5.28 7.37
C VAL A 261 -8.33 6.53 8.05
N ARG A 262 -8.62 6.75 9.34
CA ARG A 262 -8.04 7.87 10.12
C ARG A 262 -6.52 7.79 10.20
N GLN A 263 -5.96 6.59 10.34
CA GLN A 263 -4.53 6.38 10.43
C GLN A 263 -3.85 6.59 9.06
N TRP A 264 -4.47 6.11 7.98
CA TRP A 264 -3.96 6.30 6.62
C TRP A 264 -4.03 7.74 6.15
N ALA A 265 -5.08 8.47 6.51
CA ALA A 265 -5.24 9.87 6.12
C ALA A 265 -4.04 10.72 6.58
N ARG A 266 -3.49 10.45 7.77
CA ARG A 266 -2.29 11.13 8.29
C ARG A 266 -1.05 10.94 7.41
N LEU A 267 -1.01 9.88 6.60
CA LEU A 267 0.11 9.63 5.68
C LEU A 267 0.10 10.60 4.51
N LEU A 268 -1.04 11.21 4.15
CA LEU A 268 -1.12 12.17 3.04
C LEU A 268 -0.25 13.41 3.27
N SER A 269 -0.01 13.81 4.53
CA SER A 269 0.88 14.94 4.83
C SER A 269 2.37 14.57 4.79
N ILE A 270 2.71 13.31 4.52
CA ILE A 270 4.06 12.77 4.70
C ILE A 270 4.58 12.11 3.41
N VAL A 271 3.74 11.35 2.70
CA VAL A 271 4.15 10.62 1.49
C VAL A 271 4.43 11.60 0.35
N GLU A 272 5.66 11.59 -0.15
CA GLU A 272 6.09 12.47 -1.25
C GLU A 272 6.00 11.80 -2.62
N SER A 273 6.24 10.48 -2.71
CA SER A 273 6.26 9.74 -3.98
C SER A 273 4.91 9.82 -4.69
N ARG A 274 4.89 10.30 -5.94
CA ARG A 274 3.67 10.46 -6.75
C ARG A 274 2.85 9.17 -6.81
N VAL A 275 3.50 8.04 -7.07
CA VAL A 275 2.84 6.73 -7.20
C VAL A 275 2.20 6.33 -5.87
N CYS A 276 2.94 6.45 -4.77
CA CYS A 276 2.43 6.14 -3.44
C CYS A 276 1.29 7.10 -3.04
N ARG A 277 1.37 8.39 -3.39
CA ARG A 277 0.27 9.34 -3.15
C ARG A 277 -1.00 8.94 -3.89
N ALA A 278 -0.89 8.57 -5.17
CA ALA A 278 -2.03 8.12 -5.96
C ALA A 278 -2.67 6.86 -5.35
N LEU A 279 -1.85 5.86 -4.97
CA LEU A 279 -2.32 4.65 -4.30
C LEU A 279 -2.93 4.94 -2.93
N LEU A 280 -2.39 5.88 -2.16
CA LEU A 280 -2.96 6.31 -0.88
C LEU A 280 -4.31 7.02 -1.06
N CYS A 281 -4.47 7.82 -2.12
CA CYS A 281 -5.77 8.43 -2.45
C CYS A 281 -6.79 7.34 -2.79
N GLN A 282 -6.41 6.35 -3.60
CA GLN A 282 -7.25 5.19 -3.92
C GLN A 282 -7.61 4.39 -2.66
N LEU A 283 -6.67 4.13 -1.76
CA LEU A 283 -6.91 3.45 -0.49
C LEU A 283 -7.93 4.18 0.38
N LEU A 284 -7.84 5.51 0.44
CA LEU A 284 -8.76 6.34 1.21
C LEU A 284 -10.15 6.40 0.57
N ASP A 285 -10.24 6.40 -0.76
CA ASP A 285 -11.50 6.36 -1.50
C ASP A 285 -12.22 5.02 -1.30
N GLU A 286 -11.51 3.90 -1.49
CA GLU A 286 -12.02 2.55 -1.24
C GLU A 286 -12.46 2.38 0.23
N GLY A 287 -11.68 2.92 1.16
CA GLY A 287 -12.04 2.92 2.58
C GLY A 287 -13.28 3.76 2.88
N ALA A 288 -13.40 4.94 2.26
CA ALA A 288 -14.55 5.83 2.47
C ALA A 288 -15.84 5.29 1.83
N ALA A 289 -15.76 4.67 0.66
CA ALA A 289 -16.89 4.08 -0.05
C ALA A 289 -17.58 2.96 0.74
N ARG A 290 -16.86 2.34 1.68
CA ARG A 290 -17.37 1.27 2.55
C ARG A 290 -17.88 1.75 3.91
N LEU A 291 -17.79 3.05 4.21
CA LEU A 291 -18.41 3.62 5.40
C LEU A 291 -19.93 3.71 5.20
N PRO A 292 -20.73 3.63 6.28
CA PRO A 292 -22.15 3.95 6.20
C PRO A 292 -22.32 5.37 5.64
N SER A 293 -23.00 5.48 4.49
CA SER A 293 -23.11 6.72 3.73
C SER A 293 -24.54 7.10 3.37
N THR A 294 -25.53 6.31 3.78
CA THR A 294 -26.92 6.40 3.29
C THR A 294 -27.48 7.80 3.47
N ARG A 295 -27.27 8.44 4.63
CA ARG A 295 -27.85 9.75 4.90
C ARG A 295 -27.07 10.91 4.26
N PHE A 296 -25.75 10.80 4.13
CA PHE A 296 -24.94 11.83 3.45
C PHE A 296 -25.17 11.80 1.94
N GLU A 297 -25.25 10.60 1.34
CA GLU A 297 -25.58 10.45 -0.07
C GLU A 297 -26.99 10.94 -0.38
N GLU A 298 -27.98 10.63 0.47
CA GLU A 298 -29.34 11.18 0.36
C GLU A 298 -29.33 12.70 0.49
N LEU A 299 -28.66 13.27 1.50
CA LEU A 299 -28.61 14.71 1.70
C LEU A 299 -27.89 15.43 0.56
N VAL A 300 -26.82 14.84 0.03
CA VAL A 300 -26.13 15.37 -1.16
C VAL A 300 -27.00 15.23 -2.40
N ARG A 301 -27.71 14.11 -2.56
CA ARG A 301 -28.60 13.88 -3.71
C ARG A 301 -29.81 14.82 -3.68
N GLU A 302 -30.54 14.86 -2.57
CA GLU A 302 -31.73 15.70 -2.35
C GLU A 302 -31.40 17.19 -2.46
N ARG A 303 -30.28 17.64 -1.89
CA ARG A 303 -29.96 19.07 -1.88
C ARG A 303 -29.17 19.53 -3.09
N PHE A 304 -28.31 18.68 -3.66
CA PHE A 304 -27.32 19.07 -4.66
C PHE A 304 -27.39 18.36 -6.01
N VAL A 305 -28.09 17.23 -6.14
CA VAL A 305 -28.21 16.49 -7.42
C VAL A 305 -29.61 16.62 -8.02
N ASP A 306 -30.67 16.38 -7.25
CA ASP A 306 -32.06 16.44 -7.75
C ASP A 306 -32.53 17.88 -8.00
N ASN A 307 -31.94 18.84 -7.28
CA ASN A 307 -32.15 20.28 -7.51
C ASN A 307 -31.47 20.84 -8.77
N THR A 308 -30.74 20.03 -9.55
CA THR A 308 -30.16 20.48 -10.84
C THR A 308 -31.20 20.60 -11.96
N LYS A 309 -32.36 19.96 -11.81
CA LYS A 309 -33.49 20.06 -12.78
C LYS A 309 -34.43 21.23 -12.48
N ALA A 310 -34.42 21.76 -11.26
CA ALA A 310 -35.07 23.01 -10.92
C ALA A 310 -34.02 24.14 -10.98
N ARG A 311 -34.41 25.38 -11.28
CA ARG A 311 -33.51 26.54 -11.10
C ARG A 311 -32.90 26.45 -9.71
N ASN A 312 -31.55 26.54 -9.64
CA ASN A 312 -30.74 26.50 -8.42
C ASN A 312 -31.53 27.14 -7.24
N PRO A 313 -32.03 26.37 -6.25
CA PRO A 313 -32.98 26.87 -5.26
C PRO A 313 -32.33 27.79 -4.21
N PHE A 314 -31.01 27.94 -4.30
CA PHE A 314 -30.20 28.71 -3.39
C PHE A 314 -29.85 30.07 -4.01
N PRO A 315 -29.89 31.18 -3.26
CA PRO A 315 -29.38 32.47 -3.70
C PRO A 315 -27.93 32.33 -4.20
N ALA A 316 -27.58 33.05 -5.27
CA ALA A 316 -26.35 32.86 -6.05
C ALA A 316 -25.03 32.95 -5.26
N ASP A 317 -25.06 33.49 -4.03
CA ASP A 317 -23.89 33.63 -3.14
C ASP A 317 -24.10 33.02 -1.75
N SER A 318 -25.15 32.21 -1.56
CA SER A 318 -25.34 31.51 -0.28
C SER A 318 -24.31 30.40 -0.10
N ASP A 319 -23.92 30.14 1.15
CA ASP A 319 -22.98 29.05 1.49
C ASP A 319 -23.44 27.69 0.93
N ALA A 320 -24.75 27.46 0.86
CA ALA A 320 -25.36 26.28 0.27
C ALA A 320 -25.19 26.22 -1.27
N ALA A 321 -25.30 27.35 -1.98
CA ALA A 321 -25.08 27.41 -3.43
C ALA A 321 -23.62 27.12 -3.81
N LEU A 322 -22.66 27.64 -3.04
CA LEU A 322 -21.24 27.41 -3.29
C LEU A 322 -20.83 25.96 -2.96
N ALA A 323 -21.36 25.38 -1.88
CA ALA A 323 -21.20 23.96 -1.60
C ALA A 323 -21.82 23.08 -2.70
N HIS A 324 -23.02 23.44 -3.17
CA HIS A 324 -23.71 22.75 -4.27
C HIS A 324 -22.87 22.70 -5.54
N ASP A 325 -22.36 23.85 -5.99
CA ASP A 325 -21.56 23.96 -7.21
C ASP A 325 -20.24 23.19 -7.09
N ALA A 326 -19.58 23.23 -5.94
CA ALA A 326 -18.39 22.42 -5.67
C ALA A 326 -18.67 20.91 -5.72
N VAL A 327 -19.75 20.44 -5.09
CA VAL A 327 -20.20 19.04 -5.16
C VAL A 327 -20.49 18.66 -6.61
N TYR A 328 -21.25 19.47 -7.34
CA TYR A 328 -21.61 19.19 -8.74
C TYR A 328 -20.38 19.04 -9.63
N ARG A 329 -19.40 19.94 -9.50
CA ARG A 329 -18.13 19.88 -10.25
C ARG A 329 -17.31 18.63 -9.93
N LEU A 330 -17.26 18.23 -8.66
CA LEU A 330 -16.54 17.03 -8.24
C LEU A 330 -17.26 15.75 -8.69
N MET A 331 -18.60 15.76 -8.67
CA MET A 331 -19.42 14.61 -9.04
C MET A 331 -19.56 14.41 -10.55
N LYS A 332 -19.29 15.43 -11.37
CA LYS A 332 -19.42 15.38 -12.84
C LYS A 332 -20.77 14.81 -13.31
N GLY A 333 -21.83 14.99 -12.52
CA GLY A 333 -23.18 14.48 -12.83
C GLY A 333 -23.46 13.03 -12.42
N GLU A 334 -22.59 12.38 -11.65
CA GLU A 334 -22.86 11.05 -11.10
C GLU A 334 -23.80 11.07 -9.88
N SER A 335 -24.49 9.96 -9.66
CA SER A 335 -25.53 9.81 -8.63
C SER A 335 -25.02 9.28 -7.28
N SER A 336 -23.75 8.84 -7.19
CA SER A 336 -23.16 8.26 -5.98
C SER A 336 -22.03 9.11 -5.43
N CYS A 337 -22.13 9.50 -4.15
CA CYS A 337 -21.11 10.32 -3.48
C CYS A 337 -19.96 9.49 -2.92
N LYS A 338 -19.96 8.17 -3.13
CA LYS A 338 -18.95 7.25 -2.59
C LYS A 338 -17.54 7.57 -3.09
N THR A 339 -17.43 8.13 -4.29
CA THR A 339 -16.15 8.52 -4.92
C THR A 339 -15.86 10.01 -4.77
N LEU A 340 -16.66 10.77 -4.01
CA LEU A 340 -16.47 12.22 -3.85
C LEU A 340 -15.10 12.52 -3.24
N LEU A 341 -14.70 11.72 -2.26
CA LEU A 341 -13.41 11.84 -1.60
C LEU A 341 -12.26 11.54 -2.56
N GLY A 342 -12.30 10.41 -3.26
CA GLY A 342 -11.30 10.01 -4.25
C GLY A 342 -11.10 11.07 -5.32
N ARG A 343 -12.19 11.61 -5.88
CA ARG A 343 -12.12 12.65 -6.92
C ARG A 343 -11.52 13.95 -6.42
N ALA A 344 -11.89 14.39 -5.21
CA ALA A 344 -11.32 15.58 -4.62
C ALA A 344 -9.82 15.40 -4.38
N LEU A 345 -9.40 14.21 -3.94
CA LEU A 345 -8.00 13.88 -3.70
C LEU A 345 -7.19 13.71 -4.99
N GLU A 346 -7.74 13.04 -5.99
CA GLU A 346 -7.11 12.90 -7.31
C GLU A 346 -6.86 14.26 -7.94
N ALA A 347 -7.86 15.15 -7.91
CA ALA A 347 -7.73 16.51 -8.41
C ALA A 347 -6.70 17.32 -7.60
N ALA A 348 -6.71 17.20 -6.26
CA ALA A 348 -5.73 17.86 -5.39
C ALA A 348 -4.30 17.31 -5.53
N ASN A 349 -4.13 16.16 -6.19
CA ASN A 349 -2.84 15.53 -6.49
C ASN A 349 -2.57 15.41 -8.00
N ALA A 350 -3.27 16.19 -8.83
CA ALA A 350 -3.17 16.09 -10.29
C ALA A 350 -1.79 16.49 -10.81
N TYR A 351 -1.33 15.79 -11.86
CA TYR A 351 -0.11 16.09 -12.60
C TYR A 351 -0.46 16.41 -14.05
N ASP A 352 0.36 17.23 -14.70
CA ASP A 352 0.18 17.60 -16.10
C ASP A 352 0.26 16.32 -16.97
N PRO A 353 -0.80 16.01 -17.73
CA PRO A 353 -0.83 14.81 -18.58
C PRO A 353 0.21 14.83 -19.70
N ARG A 354 0.72 16.02 -20.08
CA ARG A 354 1.78 16.20 -21.08
C ARG A 354 3.17 16.21 -20.47
N ARG A 355 3.27 16.40 -19.15
CA ARG A 355 4.54 16.49 -18.41
C ARG A 355 4.39 15.77 -17.08
N ILE A 356 4.66 14.47 -17.11
CA ILE A 356 4.49 13.54 -15.99
C ILE A 356 5.18 14.02 -14.69
N ASP A 357 6.26 14.81 -14.79
CA ASP A 357 6.98 15.31 -13.60
C ASP A 357 6.46 16.66 -13.07
N GLN A 358 5.49 17.29 -13.74
CA GLN A 358 4.99 18.61 -13.36
C GLN A 358 3.59 18.51 -12.72
N PRO A 359 3.40 19.11 -11.52
CA PRO A 359 2.07 19.24 -10.93
C PRO A 359 1.14 20.10 -11.81
N ASP A 360 -0.12 19.69 -11.95
CA ASP A 360 -1.14 20.53 -12.58
C ASP A 360 -1.67 21.54 -11.57
N VAL A 361 -0.98 22.67 -11.46
CA VAL A 361 -1.27 23.73 -10.48
C VAL A 361 -2.71 24.21 -10.55
N VAL A 362 -3.26 24.36 -11.75
CA VAL A 362 -4.61 24.89 -11.95
C VAL A 362 -5.66 23.91 -11.45
N VAL A 363 -5.47 22.61 -11.72
CA VAL A 363 -6.39 21.57 -11.24
C VAL A 363 -6.28 21.42 -9.72
N GLN A 364 -5.06 21.44 -9.18
CA GLN A 364 -4.83 21.33 -7.74
C GLN A 364 -5.43 22.51 -6.95
N GLU A 365 -5.23 23.74 -7.42
CA GLU A 365 -5.81 24.94 -6.82
C GLU A 365 -7.34 24.84 -6.80
N ARG A 366 -7.96 24.55 -7.95
CA ARG A 366 -9.42 24.37 -8.05
C ARG A 366 -9.95 23.28 -7.13
N ALA A 367 -9.21 22.18 -6.97
CA ALA A 367 -9.59 21.11 -6.07
C ALA A 367 -9.61 21.58 -4.61
N LEU A 368 -8.60 22.33 -4.18
CA LEU A 368 -8.55 22.92 -2.84
C LEU A 368 -9.66 23.96 -2.64
N THR A 369 -9.94 24.81 -3.64
CA THR A 369 -11.09 25.74 -3.58
C THR A 369 -12.41 25.00 -3.43
N ASN A 370 -12.62 23.90 -4.17
CA ASN A 370 -13.81 23.06 -4.01
C ASN A 370 -13.88 22.46 -2.60
N LEU A 371 -12.77 21.98 -2.04
CA LEU A 371 -12.70 21.51 -0.65
C LEU A 371 -13.04 22.61 0.35
N THR A 372 -12.63 23.86 0.11
CA THR A 372 -13.02 25.03 0.92
C THR A 372 -14.53 25.24 0.88
N CYS A 373 -15.15 25.18 -0.30
CA CYS A 373 -16.60 25.26 -0.42
C CYS A 373 -17.31 24.12 0.32
N LEU A 374 -16.74 22.91 0.35
CA LEU A 374 -17.30 21.76 1.08
C LEU A 374 -17.25 21.93 2.61
N THR A 375 -16.40 22.80 3.17
CA THR A 375 -16.40 23.07 4.63
C THR A 375 -17.75 23.59 5.12
N ARG A 376 -18.53 24.23 4.24
CA ARG A 376 -19.87 24.74 4.50
C ARG A 376 -20.93 23.64 4.67
N LEU A 377 -20.61 22.39 4.35
CA LEU A 377 -21.48 21.24 4.62
C LEU A 377 -21.79 21.09 6.12
N PHE A 378 -20.89 21.49 7.01
CA PHE A 378 -21.15 21.46 8.46
C PHE A 378 -22.18 22.49 8.92
N HIS A 379 -22.36 23.60 8.21
CA HIS A 379 -23.34 24.63 8.55
C HIS A 379 -24.75 24.30 8.08
N THR A 380 -24.89 23.40 7.10
CA THR A 380 -26.15 23.23 6.39
C THR A 380 -27.07 22.19 7.01
N SER A 381 -26.68 21.38 8.00
CA SER A 381 -27.65 20.40 8.54
C SER A 381 -27.41 19.93 9.98
N GLU A 382 -28.49 19.98 10.77
CA GLU A 382 -28.73 19.16 11.96
C GLU A 382 -28.79 17.64 11.66
N GLN A 383 -28.57 17.24 10.39
CA GLN A 383 -28.91 15.91 9.86
C GLN A 383 -27.81 15.25 9.02
N CYS A 384 -26.69 15.92 8.71
CA CYS A 384 -25.55 15.24 8.10
C CYS A 384 -25.02 14.21 9.09
N GLU A 385 -24.85 12.97 8.65
CA GLU A 385 -24.06 12.01 9.42
C GLU A 385 -22.67 12.61 9.62
N PRO A 386 -22.30 12.98 10.86
CA PRO A 386 -21.08 13.75 11.10
C PRO A 386 -19.83 12.98 10.71
N ARG A 387 -19.92 11.65 10.57
CA ARG A 387 -18.77 10.77 10.33
C ARG A 387 -18.15 10.92 8.93
N LEU A 388 -18.94 10.91 7.85
CA LEU A 388 -18.38 10.99 6.50
C LEU A 388 -17.86 12.40 6.18
N ALA A 389 -18.59 13.44 6.60
CA ALA A 389 -18.13 14.83 6.49
C ALA A 389 -16.85 15.08 7.32
N GLU A 390 -16.81 14.59 8.57
CA GLU A 390 -15.59 14.64 9.39
C GLU A 390 -14.43 13.92 8.70
N MET A 391 -14.65 12.76 8.10
CA MET A 391 -13.60 12.01 7.41
C MET A 391 -13.11 12.71 6.15
N LEU A 392 -14.00 13.29 5.35
CA LEU A 392 -13.63 14.11 4.20
C LEU A 392 -12.72 15.26 4.63
N HIS A 393 -13.09 15.96 5.70
CA HIS A 393 -12.30 17.09 6.19
C HIS A 393 -11.01 16.67 6.89
N LEU A 394 -10.98 15.52 7.56
CA LEU A 394 -9.76 14.95 8.13
C LEU A 394 -8.73 14.66 7.04
N VAL A 395 -9.18 14.07 5.93
CA VAL A 395 -8.33 13.76 4.77
C VAL A 395 -7.90 15.03 4.04
N ALA A 396 -8.83 15.95 3.80
CA ALA A 396 -8.54 17.24 3.16
C ALA A 396 -7.58 18.12 3.98
N ILE A 397 -7.62 18.07 5.32
CA ILE A 397 -6.63 18.74 6.17
C ILE A 397 -5.22 18.19 5.91
N GLN A 398 -5.06 16.87 5.79
CA GLN A 398 -3.75 16.27 5.54
C GLN A 398 -3.23 16.60 4.13
N GLN A 399 -4.13 16.65 3.14
CA GLN A 399 -3.81 17.12 1.79
C GLN A 399 -3.40 18.61 1.76
N ALA A 400 -4.13 19.46 2.47
CA ALA A 400 -3.82 20.89 2.56
C ALA A 400 -2.48 21.12 3.26
N LEU A 401 -2.19 20.40 4.35
CA LEU A 401 -0.88 20.44 5.02
C LEU A 401 0.26 20.02 4.09
N TYR A 402 0.08 18.98 3.28
CA TYR A 402 1.05 18.60 2.25
C TYR A 402 1.26 19.72 1.22
N SER A 403 0.16 20.30 0.76
CA SER A 403 0.17 21.37 -0.25
C SER A 403 0.82 22.65 0.26
N MET A 404 0.66 22.97 1.56
CA MET A 404 1.37 24.06 2.23
C MET A 404 2.88 23.88 2.21
N ASP A 405 3.36 22.65 2.37
CA ASP A 405 4.80 22.33 2.35
C ASP A 405 5.35 22.25 0.92
N LYS A 406 4.70 21.49 0.05
CA LYS A 406 5.24 21.10 -1.28
C LYS A 406 4.64 21.82 -2.48
N GLY A 407 3.47 22.45 -2.32
CA GLY A 407 2.76 23.08 -3.42
C GLY A 407 3.43 24.36 -3.90
N ASN A 408 3.03 24.82 -5.09
CA ASN A 408 3.37 26.17 -5.58
C ASN A 408 2.57 27.24 -4.83
N LEU A 409 2.98 28.50 -4.93
CA LEU A 409 2.37 29.62 -4.19
C LEU A 409 0.83 29.63 -4.27
N GLN A 410 0.27 29.52 -5.48
CA GLN A 410 -1.19 29.47 -5.69
C GLN A 410 -1.88 28.31 -4.94
N VAL A 411 -1.27 27.12 -4.98
CA VAL A 411 -1.78 25.93 -4.29
C VAL A 411 -1.65 26.07 -2.77
N ARG A 412 -0.57 26.73 -2.30
CA ARG A 412 -0.37 27.04 -0.87
C ARG A 412 -1.42 28.02 -0.37
N ASP A 413 -1.71 29.07 -1.13
CA ASP A 413 -2.73 30.06 -0.76
C ASP A 413 -4.11 29.39 -0.66
N ALA A 414 -4.49 28.58 -1.66
CA ALA A 414 -5.74 27.81 -1.63
C ALA A 414 -5.80 26.80 -0.45
N ALA A 415 -4.67 26.16 -0.13
CA ALA A 415 -4.57 25.26 1.01
C ALA A 415 -4.72 26.01 2.35
N LEU A 416 -4.12 27.20 2.47
CA LEU A 416 -4.23 28.05 3.64
C LEU A 416 -5.67 28.52 3.85
N ASP A 417 -6.34 28.96 2.78
CA ASP A 417 -7.74 29.37 2.81
C ASP A 417 -8.63 28.23 3.32
N TYR A 418 -8.44 27.01 2.80
CA TYR A 418 -9.12 25.82 3.31
C TYR A 418 -8.89 25.60 4.82
N LEU A 419 -7.63 25.67 5.28
CA LEU A 419 -7.27 25.44 6.67
C LEU A 419 -7.84 26.51 7.62
N ILE A 420 -7.90 27.77 7.17
CA ILE A 420 -8.51 28.87 7.91
C ILE A 420 -10.02 28.66 8.00
N ASP A 421 -10.67 28.36 6.88
CA ASP A 421 -12.13 28.23 6.83
C ASP A 421 -12.62 27.02 7.63
N ILE A 422 -11.96 25.86 7.54
CA ILE A 422 -12.34 24.71 8.38
C ILE A 422 -12.20 25.02 9.89
N ALA A 423 -11.19 25.81 10.29
CA ALA A 423 -11.03 26.22 11.68
C ALA A 423 -12.15 27.19 12.12
N LYS A 424 -12.54 28.13 11.26
CA LYS A 424 -13.69 29.02 11.51
C LYS A 424 -14.99 28.23 11.66
N VAL A 425 -15.24 27.28 10.76
CA VAL A 425 -16.43 26.41 10.77
C VAL A 425 -16.48 25.58 12.06
N CYS A 426 -15.36 24.97 12.47
CA CYS A 426 -15.30 24.21 13.73
C CYS A 426 -15.60 25.09 14.96
N ASN A 427 -15.08 26.32 14.97
CA ASN A 427 -15.33 27.28 16.05
C ASN A 427 -16.77 27.76 16.08
N ALA A 428 -17.37 28.03 14.93
CA ALA A 428 -18.78 28.40 14.82
C ALA A 428 -19.69 27.26 15.29
N HIS A 429 -19.43 26.02 14.87
CA HIS A 429 -20.15 24.84 15.33
C HIS A 429 -20.07 24.65 16.85
N PHE A 430 -18.90 24.89 17.45
CA PHE A 430 -18.73 24.86 18.90
C PHE A 430 -19.57 25.93 19.61
N LYS A 431 -19.63 27.16 19.06
CA LYS A 431 -20.47 28.23 19.60
C LYS A 431 -21.96 27.92 19.51
N GLU A 432 -22.39 27.25 18.44
CA GLU A 432 -23.79 26.90 18.19
C GLU A 432 -24.25 25.70 19.04
N THR A 433 -23.44 24.65 19.11
CA THR A 433 -23.83 23.36 19.72
C THR A 433 -23.26 23.12 21.12
N GLY A 434 -22.24 23.87 21.52
CA GLY A 434 -21.45 23.61 22.73
C GLY A 434 -20.55 22.38 22.66
N SER A 435 -20.53 21.66 21.52
CA SER A 435 -19.76 20.41 21.34
C SER A 435 -18.35 20.68 20.82
N ASP A 436 -17.33 20.26 21.56
CA ASP A 436 -15.92 20.43 21.17
C ASP A 436 -15.37 19.27 20.32
N THR A 437 -16.23 18.34 19.91
CA THR A 437 -15.83 17.10 19.22
C THR A 437 -15.11 17.37 17.89
N LEU A 438 -15.65 18.23 17.03
CA LEU A 438 -15.01 18.59 15.76
C LEU A 438 -13.69 19.32 15.97
N ILE A 439 -13.62 20.25 16.94
CA ILE A 439 -12.37 20.94 17.30
C ILE A 439 -11.32 19.93 17.75
N LYS A 440 -11.67 19.00 18.63
CA LYS A 440 -10.74 17.96 19.10
C LYS A 440 -10.23 17.09 17.96
N ARG A 441 -11.10 16.67 17.04
CA ARG A 441 -10.74 15.71 15.97
C ARG A 441 -10.05 16.35 14.77
N LEU A 442 -10.59 17.46 14.25
CA LEU A 442 -10.06 18.11 13.04
C LEU A 442 -8.95 19.10 13.38
N VAL A 443 -9.14 19.93 14.40
CA VAL A 443 -8.14 20.97 14.74
C VAL A 443 -7.02 20.38 15.58
N LEU A 444 -7.32 19.83 16.76
CA LEU A 444 -6.28 19.39 17.69
C LEU A 444 -5.59 18.08 17.26
N ALA A 445 -6.33 17.11 16.72
CA ALA A 445 -5.78 15.80 16.39
C ALA A 445 -5.27 15.66 14.95
N ALA A 446 -5.72 16.51 14.00
CA ALA A 446 -5.31 16.43 12.59
C ALA A 446 -4.48 17.64 12.13
N LEU A 447 -4.97 18.87 12.34
CA LEU A 447 -4.31 20.09 11.87
C LEU A 447 -3.08 20.47 12.73
N TRP A 448 -3.27 20.55 14.05
CA TRP A 448 -2.24 21.03 14.99
C TRP A 448 -0.91 20.26 14.92
N PRO A 449 -0.90 18.90 14.86
CA PRO A 449 0.36 18.16 14.74
C PRO A 449 1.11 18.47 13.44
N GLY A 450 0.39 18.74 12.34
CA GLY A 450 0.98 19.13 11.06
C GLY A 450 1.61 20.52 11.12
N ILE A 451 0.92 21.49 11.72
CA ILE A 451 1.44 22.84 11.95
C ILE A 451 2.70 22.79 12.82
N LEU A 452 2.67 22.06 13.93
CA LEU A 452 3.85 21.91 14.80
C LEU A 452 5.04 21.28 14.08
N ARG A 453 4.80 20.34 13.15
CA ARG A 453 5.84 19.74 12.32
C ARG A 453 6.47 20.79 11.40
N ALA A 454 5.64 21.53 10.66
CA ALA A 454 6.11 22.58 9.75
C ALA A 454 6.89 23.69 10.50
N ILE A 455 6.40 24.12 11.66
CA ILE A 455 7.11 25.10 12.51
C ILE A 455 8.47 24.56 12.97
N ARG A 456 8.55 23.29 13.39
CA ARG A 456 9.82 22.69 13.82
C ARG A 456 10.83 22.61 12.69
N GLU A 457 10.38 22.25 11.49
CA GLU A 457 11.22 22.20 10.29
C GLU A 457 11.75 23.60 9.94
N PHE A 458 10.89 24.62 9.99
CA PHE A 458 11.28 26.01 9.76
C PHE A 458 12.25 26.55 10.84
N SER A 459 11.95 26.37 12.12
CA SER A 459 12.80 26.82 13.24
C SER A 459 14.16 26.12 13.27
N GLY A 460 14.23 24.84 12.85
CA GLY A 460 15.49 24.10 12.73
C GLY A 460 16.42 24.63 11.64
N THR A 461 15.89 25.36 10.65
CA THR A 461 16.69 26.04 9.62
C THR A 461 17.25 27.40 10.05
N PHE A 462 16.64 28.07 11.04
CA PHE A 462 17.10 29.37 11.54
C PHE A 462 18.11 29.28 12.69
N LEU A 463 18.17 28.17 13.42
CA LEU A 463 19.13 27.95 14.52
C LEU A 463 20.50 27.38 14.06
N ARG A 464 20.95 27.71 12.84
CA ARG A 464 22.25 27.28 12.30
C ARG A 464 23.03 28.37 11.60
#